data_AF-A0A453DRK0-F1
#
_entry.id   AF-A0A453DRK0-F1
#
_cell.length_a   1.000
_cell.length_b   1.000
_cell.length_c   1.000
_cell.angle_alpha   90.00
_cell.angle_beta   90.00
_cell.angle_gamma   90.00
#
_symmetry.space_group_name_H-M   'P 1'
#
loop_
_entity.id
_entity.type
_entity.pdbx_description
1 polymer ?
#
loop_
_entity_poly.entity_id
_entity_poly.type
_entity_poly.pdbx_seq_one_letter_code
_entity_poly.pdbx_strand_id
1 'polypeptide(L)'
;MENCKLNAAVLKEGIDATGRFDVLSKADGVPLVAIRLKDSTNFSVFDISENLRRFGWIVPAYTMPADAEHVAVLRIVIREDFNRSLAQRLLTDINKIVGELDAHAVHAIKLSTAAAAEGASKSTVDAVTEAFKGLAGNKKAGVC
;
A
#
# COMPACT_ATOMS: atom_id res chain seq x y z
N MET A 1 19.85 -25.49 4.16
CA MET A 1 19.02 -24.50 4.90
C MET A 1 19.81 -23.30 5.43
N GLU A 2 21.11 -23.40 5.68
CA GLU A 2 21.93 -22.29 6.21
C GLU A 2 21.98 -21.07 5.27
N ASN A 3 22.17 -21.29 3.96
CA ASN A 3 22.18 -20.21 2.97
C ASN A 3 20.89 -19.39 2.94
N CYS A 4 19.72 -20.03 3.08
CA CYS A 4 18.44 -19.33 3.14
C CYS A 4 18.35 -18.43 4.37
N LYS A 5 18.88 -18.89 5.52
CA LYS A 5 18.93 -18.08 6.75
C LYS A 5 19.87 -16.88 6.60
N LEU A 6 21.04 -17.07 5.98
CA LEU A 6 21.99 -15.98 5.71
C LEU A 6 21.41 -14.92 4.77
N ASN A 7 20.71 -15.36 3.70
CA ASN A 7 20.04 -14.44 2.78
C ASN A 7 18.87 -13.72 3.46
N ALA A 8 18.15 -14.39 4.37
CA ALA A 8 17.09 -13.76 5.16
C ALA A 8 17.62 -12.72 6.13
N ALA A 9 18.74 -13.01 6.80
CA ALA A 9 19.40 -12.07 7.69
C ALA A 9 19.75 -10.77 6.97
N VAL A 10 20.30 -10.85 5.75
CA VAL A 10 20.65 -9.61 5.06
C VAL A 10 19.46 -8.90 4.45
N LEU A 11 18.48 -9.62 3.92
CA LEU A 11 17.26 -8.95 3.50
C LEU A 11 16.64 -8.19 4.68
N LYS A 12 16.63 -8.79 5.87
CA LYS A 12 16.20 -8.15 7.11
C LYS A 12 17.03 -6.90 7.45
N GLU A 13 18.36 -7.01 7.47
CA GLU A 13 19.25 -5.87 7.74
C GLU A 13 19.05 -4.72 6.75
N GLY A 14 18.91 -5.05 5.45
CA GLY A 14 18.67 -4.06 4.41
C GLY A 14 17.32 -3.35 4.57
N ILE A 15 16.27 -4.07 4.98
CA ILE A 15 14.97 -3.46 5.27
C ILE A 15 15.03 -2.60 6.53
N ASP A 16 15.68 -3.08 7.59
CA ASP A 16 15.81 -2.34 8.84
C ASP A 16 16.58 -1.03 8.65
N ALA A 17 17.63 -1.05 7.82
CA ALA A 17 18.40 0.13 7.43
C ALA A 17 17.59 1.21 6.70
N THR A 18 16.46 0.86 6.07
CA THR A 18 15.57 1.88 5.46
C THR A 18 14.87 2.74 6.51
N GLY A 19 14.73 2.24 7.74
CA GLY A 19 14.03 2.92 8.84
C GLY A 19 12.52 3.04 8.66
N ARG A 20 11.94 2.66 7.51
CA ARG A 20 10.51 2.81 7.17
C ARG A 20 9.64 1.64 7.63
N PHE A 21 10.25 0.49 7.84
CA PHE A 21 9.55 -0.76 8.17
C PHE A 21 9.95 -1.26 9.55
N ASP A 22 9.02 -1.95 10.21
CA ASP A 22 9.26 -2.78 11.39
C ASP A 22 9.36 -4.24 10.95
N VAL A 23 10.44 -4.91 11.33
CA VAL A 23 10.61 -6.34 11.08
C VAL A 23 9.97 -7.14 12.22
N LEU A 24 8.96 -7.94 11.89
CA LEU A 24 8.22 -8.78 12.83
C LEU A 24 8.76 -10.21 12.90
N SER A 25 9.58 -10.63 11.93
CA SER A 25 10.11 -11.99 11.90
C SER A 25 11.26 -12.22 12.89
N LYS A 26 11.24 -13.38 13.54
CA LYS A 26 12.32 -13.90 14.37
C LYS A 26 13.42 -14.51 13.50
N ALA A 27 14.65 -14.53 14.01
CA ALA A 27 15.79 -15.16 13.33
C ALA A 27 15.69 -16.70 13.34
N ASP A 28 15.03 -17.24 14.37
CA ASP A 28 14.86 -18.68 14.56
C ASP A 28 13.59 -19.19 13.88
N GLY A 29 13.74 -20.27 13.11
CA GLY A 29 12.64 -20.97 12.46
C GLY A 29 12.73 -20.95 10.93
N VAL A 30 11.58 -20.74 10.29
CA VAL A 30 11.43 -20.73 8.84
C VAL A 30 12.11 -19.47 8.27
N PRO A 31 12.94 -19.59 7.21
CA PRO A 31 13.62 -18.46 6.60
C PRO A 31 12.60 -17.56 5.87
N LEU A 32 12.03 -16.61 6.60
CA LEU A 32 11.09 -15.62 6.09
C LEU A 32 11.33 -14.26 6.74
N VAL A 33 10.95 -13.22 6.02
CA VAL A 33 10.98 -11.84 6.48
C VAL A 33 9.57 -11.29 6.44
N ALA A 34 9.01 -11.02 7.61
CA ALA A 34 7.69 -10.42 7.77
C ALA A 34 7.86 -8.98 8.22
N ILE A 35 7.28 -8.03 7.48
CA ILE A 35 7.49 -6.60 7.70
C ILE A 35 6.17 -5.87 7.77
N ARG A 36 6.13 -4.83 8.59
CA ARG A 36 5.03 -3.88 8.72
C ARG A 36 5.53 -2.49 8.39
N LEU A 37 4.70 -1.67 7.77
CA LEU A 37 5.00 -0.25 7.55
C LEU A 37 4.82 0.53 8.86
N LYS A 38 5.82 1.34 9.27
CA LYS A 38 5.74 2.13 10.51
C LYS A 38 4.69 3.25 10.41
N ASP A 39 4.63 3.89 9.26
CA ASP A 39 3.71 4.99 8.97
C ASP A 39 2.82 4.62 7.78
N SER A 40 1.55 4.34 8.08
CA SER A 40 0.54 3.97 7.08
C SER A 40 -0.44 5.11 6.78
N THR A 41 -0.05 6.37 6.99
CA THR A 41 -0.91 7.54 6.77
C THR A 41 -1.22 7.78 5.29
N ASN A 42 -0.21 7.64 4.43
CA ASN A 42 -0.29 8.02 3.01
C ASN A 42 -0.53 6.83 2.07
N PHE A 43 0.03 5.68 2.40
CA PHE A 43 -0.11 4.44 1.65
C PHE A 43 -0.01 3.25 2.59
N SER A 44 -0.53 2.12 2.14
CA SER A 44 -0.57 0.87 2.88
C SER A 44 0.47 -0.12 2.35
N VAL A 45 0.69 -1.20 3.10
CA VAL A 45 1.52 -2.32 2.63
C VAL A 45 0.91 -3.04 1.42
N PHE A 46 -0.39 -2.89 1.17
CA PHE A 46 -1.07 -3.47 0.01
C PHE A 46 -0.64 -2.76 -1.28
N ASP A 47 -0.52 -1.43 -1.24
CA ASP A 47 -0.05 -0.62 -2.36
C ASP A 47 1.39 -0.97 -2.74
N ILE A 48 2.24 -1.23 -1.74
CA ILE A 48 3.61 -1.70 -1.96
C ILE A 48 3.61 -3.07 -2.64
N SER A 49 2.80 -4.02 -2.16
CA SER A 49 2.65 -5.35 -2.76
C SER A 49 2.18 -5.28 -4.22
N GLU A 50 1.22 -4.40 -4.52
CA GLU A 50 0.74 -4.19 -5.88
C GLU A 50 1.83 -3.61 -6.79
N ASN A 51 2.54 -2.58 -6.33
CA ASN A 51 3.61 -1.96 -7.12
C ASN A 51 4.80 -2.90 -7.34
N LEU A 52 5.09 -3.79 -6.40
CA LEU A 52 6.13 -4.81 -6.56
C LEU A 52 5.84 -5.75 -7.75
N ARG A 53 4.56 -5.95 -8.12
CA ARG A 53 4.20 -6.76 -9.30
C ARG A 53 4.72 -6.17 -10.60
N ARG A 54 4.88 -4.84 -10.69
CA ARG A 54 5.45 -4.14 -11.87
C ARG A 54 6.89 -4.58 -12.15
N PHE A 55 7.61 -4.98 -11.10
CA PHE A 55 8.99 -5.48 -11.18
C PHE A 55 9.06 -7.01 -11.30
N GLY A 56 7.91 -7.69 -11.37
CA GLY A 56 7.81 -9.14 -11.43
C GLY A 56 7.84 -9.83 -10.06
N TRP A 57 7.80 -9.07 -8.96
CA TRP A 57 7.78 -9.64 -7.61
C TRP A 57 6.35 -9.96 -7.18
N ILE A 58 6.16 -11.16 -6.61
CA ILE A 58 4.90 -11.57 -5.99
C ILE A 58 5.14 -11.68 -4.49
N VAL A 59 4.83 -10.60 -3.76
CA VAL A 59 4.95 -10.56 -2.31
C VAL A 59 3.56 -10.42 -1.70
N PRO A 60 3.07 -11.41 -0.94
CA PRO A 60 1.75 -11.35 -0.32
C PRO A 60 1.71 -10.31 0.81
N ALA A 61 0.66 -9.49 0.80
CA ALA A 61 0.26 -8.64 1.92
C ALA A 61 -1.04 -9.19 2.54
N TYR A 62 -1.14 -9.20 3.87
CA TYR A 62 -2.36 -9.61 4.57
C TYR A 62 -2.48 -8.90 5.92
N THR A 63 -3.71 -8.81 6.44
CA THR A 63 -3.98 -8.36 7.81
C THR A 63 -3.83 -9.51 8.79
N MET A 64 -3.36 -9.20 9.99
CA MET A 64 -3.25 -10.16 11.09
C MET A 64 -4.64 -10.63 11.55
N PRO A 65 -4.72 -11.80 12.22
CA PRO A 65 -5.99 -12.38 12.67
C PRO A 65 -6.72 -11.49 13.70
N ALA A 66 -7.90 -11.95 14.14
CA ALA A 66 -8.72 -11.30 15.17
C ALA A 66 -7.85 -10.81 16.34
N ASP A 67 -8.21 -9.64 16.88
CA ASP A 67 -7.46 -8.86 17.89
C ASP A 67 -6.19 -8.13 17.38
N ALA A 68 -5.80 -8.32 16.11
CA ALA A 68 -4.67 -7.60 15.49
C ALA A 68 -4.94 -7.11 14.06
N GLU A 69 -6.21 -7.05 13.61
CA GLU A 69 -6.60 -6.74 12.22
C GLU A 69 -6.09 -5.40 11.67
N HIS A 70 -5.82 -4.43 12.56
CA HIS A 70 -5.22 -3.14 12.24
C HIS A 70 -3.75 -3.25 11.79
N VAL A 71 -3.12 -4.41 11.97
CA VAL A 71 -1.75 -4.69 11.55
C VAL A 71 -1.77 -5.42 10.21
N ALA A 72 -1.34 -4.72 9.17
CA ALA A 72 -1.10 -5.30 7.86
C ALA A 72 0.40 -5.57 7.65
N VAL A 73 0.73 -6.74 7.10
CA VAL A 73 2.11 -7.22 6.95
C VAL A 73 2.40 -7.70 5.53
N LEU A 74 3.65 -7.55 5.10
CA LEU A 74 4.19 -8.21 3.91
C LEU A 74 5.02 -9.41 4.35
N ARG A 75 4.86 -10.54 3.65
CA ARG A 75 5.57 -11.78 3.95
C ARG A 75 6.45 -12.22 2.79
N ILE A 76 7.76 -12.12 2.95
CA ILE A 76 8.75 -12.56 1.97
C ILE A 76 9.33 -13.89 2.45
N VAL A 77 9.07 -14.97 1.72
CA VAL A 77 9.59 -16.31 2.05
C VAL A 77 10.85 -16.56 1.25
N ILE A 78 11.94 -16.94 1.93
CA ILE A 78 13.22 -17.19 1.28
C ILE A 78 13.39 -18.67 1.03
N ARG A 79 13.53 -19.00 -0.24
CA ARG A 79 13.75 -20.36 -0.75
C ARG A 79 15.21 -20.54 -1.16
N GLU A 80 15.57 -21.74 -1.60
CA GLU A 80 16.94 -22.09 -1.98
C GLU A 80 17.44 -21.36 -3.24
N ASP A 81 16.51 -21.04 -4.15
CA ASP A 81 16.75 -20.25 -5.37
C ASP A 81 16.95 -18.74 -5.09
N PHE A 82 16.57 -18.27 -3.90
CA PHE A 82 16.69 -16.87 -3.52
C PHE A 82 18.13 -16.55 -3.09
N ASN A 83 18.92 -16.11 -4.06
CA ASN A 83 20.32 -15.74 -3.86
C ASN A 83 20.49 -14.30 -3.35
N ARG A 84 21.73 -13.94 -3.03
CA ARG A 84 22.09 -12.63 -2.51
C ARG A 84 21.79 -11.48 -3.48
N SER A 85 22.03 -11.68 -4.77
CA SER A 85 21.77 -10.66 -5.79
C SER A 85 20.27 -10.36 -5.91
N LEU A 86 19.42 -11.37 -5.79
CA LEU A 86 17.96 -11.20 -5.74
C LEU A 86 17.52 -10.44 -4.49
N ALA A 87 18.15 -10.70 -3.33
CA ALA A 87 17.88 -9.93 -2.12
C ALA A 87 18.19 -8.44 -2.30
N GLN A 88 19.35 -8.10 -2.88
CA GLN A 88 19.75 -6.72 -3.14
C GLN A 88 18.84 -6.04 -4.16
N ARG A 89 18.43 -6.78 -5.21
CA ARG A 89 17.50 -6.27 -6.22
C ARG A 89 16.12 -5.97 -5.60
N LEU A 90 15.59 -6.89 -4.79
CA LEU A 90 14.33 -6.68 -4.08
C LEU A 90 14.39 -5.45 -3.17
N LEU A 91 15.49 -5.26 -2.43
CA LEU A 91 15.68 -4.06 -1.59
C LEU A 91 15.68 -2.77 -2.43
N THR A 92 16.35 -2.80 -3.59
CA THR A 92 16.41 -1.65 -4.50
C THR A 92 15.02 -1.30 -5.04
N ASP A 93 14.27 -2.32 -5.47
CA ASP A 93 12.92 -2.14 -6.00
C ASP A 93 11.94 -1.64 -4.91
N ILE A 94 12.04 -2.17 -3.68
CA ILE A 94 11.25 -1.67 -2.53
C ILE A 94 11.55 -0.19 -2.27
N ASN A 95 12.82 0.21 -2.20
CA ASN A 95 13.20 1.60 -1.96
C ASN A 95 12.68 2.54 -3.06
N LYS A 96 12.73 2.09 -4.31
CA LYS A 96 12.19 2.84 -5.44
C LYS A 96 10.69 3.02 -5.33
N ILE A 97 9.94 1.96 -5.04
CA ILE A 97 8.48 2.01 -4.88
C ILE A 97 8.09 2.93 -3.73
N VAL A 98 8.76 2.81 -2.58
CA VAL A 98 8.48 3.68 -1.41
C VAL A 98 8.70 5.14 -1.79
N GLY A 99 9.79 5.46 -2.50
CA GLY A 99 10.04 6.83 -2.98
C GLY A 99 8.99 7.32 -4.00
N GLU A 100 8.52 6.46 -4.91
CA GLU A 100 7.42 6.77 -5.84
C GLU A 100 6.11 7.06 -5.09
N LEU A 101 5.76 6.21 -4.10
CA LEU A 101 4.55 6.37 -3.29
C LEU A 101 4.60 7.63 -2.43
N ASP A 102 5.76 7.96 -1.85
CA ASP A 102 5.96 9.21 -1.12
C ASP A 102 5.73 10.44 -2.03
N ALA A 103 6.28 10.41 -3.25
CA ALA A 103 6.10 11.50 -4.21
C ALA A 103 4.63 11.66 -4.65
N HIS A 104 3.92 10.55 -4.86
CA HIS A 104 2.52 10.54 -5.23
C HIS A 104 1.62 11.07 -4.11
N ALA A 105 1.89 10.69 -2.86
CA ALA A 105 1.18 11.21 -1.70
C ALA A 105 1.30 12.73 -1.59
N VAL A 106 2.51 13.27 -1.79
CA VAL A 106 2.74 14.72 -1.81
C VAL A 106 1.95 15.40 -2.93
N HIS A 107 1.83 14.76 -4.10
CA HIS A 107 1.08 15.33 -5.22
C HIS A 107 -0.43 15.31 -4.98
N ALA A 108 -0.96 14.23 -4.40
CA ALA A 108 -2.35 14.15 -3.98
C ALA A 108 -2.70 15.21 -2.92
N ILE A 109 -1.82 15.43 -1.94
CA ILE A 109 -1.98 16.50 -0.94
C ILE A 109 -1.95 17.88 -1.61
N LYS A 110 -1.02 18.14 -2.54
CA LYS A 110 -0.95 19.41 -3.28
C LYS A 110 -2.20 19.67 -4.13
N LEU A 111 -2.75 18.65 -4.79
CA LEU A 111 -4.00 18.79 -5.54
C LEU A 111 -5.18 19.07 -4.61
N SER A 112 -5.27 18.36 -3.48
CA SER A 112 -6.36 18.56 -2.51
C SER A 112 -6.29 19.94 -1.82
N THR A 113 -5.09 20.46 -1.58
CA THR A 113 -4.89 21.82 -1.02
C THR A 113 -5.06 22.91 -2.07
N ALA A 114 -4.72 22.68 -3.34
CA ALA A 114 -5.07 23.58 -4.43
C ALA A 114 -6.59 23.60 -4.70
N ALA A 115 -7.27 22.44 -4.62
CA ALA A 115 -8.73 22.36 -4.68
C ALA A 115 -9.41 23.04 -3.48
N ALA A 116 -8.77 23.06 -2.31
CA ALA A 116 -9.24 23.83 -1.17
C ALA A 116 -9.03 25.36 -1.34
N ALA A 117 -8.06 25.78 -2.15
CA ALA A 117 -7.81 27.19 -2.48
C ALA A 117 -8.69 27.73 -3.62
N GLU A 118 -9.22 26.87 -4.50
CA GLU A 118 -10.19 27.25 -5.56
C GLU A 118 -11.63 26.77 -5.30
N GLY A 119 -12.01 26.59 -4.03
CA GLY A 119 -13.25 25.90 -3.65
C GLY A 119 -14.28 26.70 -2.87
N ALA A 120 -14.44 28.00 -3.12
CA ALA A 120 -15.55 28.81 -2.59
C ALA A 120 -16.51 29.24 -3.70
N SER A 121 -17.28 28.30 -4.26
CA SER A 121 -18.56 28.62 -4.91
C SER A 121 -19.53 27.47 -4.70
N LYS A 122 -20.43 27.66 -3.74
CA LYS A 122 -21.42 26.69 -3.25
C LYS A 122 -22.65 26.55 -4.16
N SER A 123 -22.65 27.12 -5.37
CA SER A 123 -23.87 27.31 -6.16
C SER A 123 -24.22 26.16 -7.12
N THR A 124 -23.27 25.32 -7.51
CA THR A 124 -23.52 24.32 -8.57
C THR A 124 -24.13 23.02 -8.04
N VAL A 125 -23.80 22.61 -6.81
CA VAL A 125 -24.26 21.32 -6.25
C VAL A 125 -25.74 21.38 -5.84
N ASP A 126 -26.16 22.48 -5.21
CA ASP A 126 -27.55 22.65 -4.76
C ASP A 126 -28.54 22.71 -5.93
N ALA A 127 -28.14 23.33 -7.05
CA ALA A 127 -28.95 23.42 -8.27
C ALA A 127 -29.16 22.06 -8.96
N VAL A 128 -28.15 21.18 -8.92
CA VAL A 128 -28.24 19.83 -9.51
C VAL A 128 -29.16 18.93 -8.69
N THR A 129 -29.14 19.05 -7.36
CA THR A 129 -30.06 18.28 -6.48
C THR A 129 -31.53 18.68 -6.64
N GLU A 130 -31.82 19.96 -6.82
CA GLU A 130 -33.21 20.43 -7.02
C GLU A 130 -33.76 20.09 -8.41
N ALA A 131 -32.91 20.10 -9.45
CA ALA A 131 -33.30 19.63 -10.79
C ALA A 131 -33.66 18.14 -10.82
N PHE A 132 -32.95 17.31 -10.05
CA PHE A 132 -33.20 15.86 -10.03
C PHE A 132 -34.49 15.48 -9.27
N LYS A 133 -34.85 16.24 -8.23
CA LYS A 133 -36.15 16.08 -7.54
C LYS A 133 -37.34 16.40 -8.45
N GLY A 134 -37.22 17.38 -9.35
CA GLY A 134 -38.27 17.73 -10.31
C GLY A 134 -38.58 16.62 -11.31
N LEU A 135 -37.55 15.85 -11.72
CA LEU A 135 -37.70 14.71 -12.65
C LEU A 135 -38.36 13.48 -12.00
N ALA A 136 -38.21 13.29 -10.69
CA ALA A 136 -38.81 12.17 -9.97
C ALA A 136 -40.32 12.34 -9.68
N GLY A 137 -40.87 13.55 -9.85
CA GLY A 137 -42.26 13.87 -9.51
C GLY A 137 -43.32 13.53 -10.56
N ASN A 138 -42.94 13.19 -11.80
CA ASN A 138 -43.90 13.07 -12.91
C ASN A 138 -44.04 11.65 -13.50
N LYS A 139 -44.29 10.65 -12.64
CA LYS A 139 -44.82 9.35 -13.07
C LYS A 139 -46.07 8.97 -12.27
N LYS A 140 -47.18 9.65 -12.56
CA LYS A 140 -48.53 9.07 -12.45
C LYS A 140 -49.42 9.62 -13.57
N ALA A 141 -49.64 8.81 -14.60
CA ALA A 141 -50.92 8.65 -15.28
C ALA A 141 -50.78 7.53 -16.31
N GLY A 142 -51.80 6.68 -16.39
CA GLY A 142 -51.74 5.32 -16.94
C GLY A 142 -51.59 5.20 -18.46
N VAL A 143 -51.36 3.95 -18.86
CA VAL A 143 -51.91 3.34 -20.08
C VAL A 143 -52.24 1.88 -19.73
N CYS A 144 -53.34 1.41 -20.33
CA CYS A 144 -54.12 0.19 -20.16
C CYS A 144 -53.36 -1.14 -19.98
#